data_AF-A0AAV3X5V2-F1
#
_entry.id   AF-A0AAV3X5V2-F1
#
_cell.length_a   1.000
_cell.length_b   1.000
_cell.length_c   1.000
_cell.angle_alpha   90.00
_cell.angle_beta   90.00
_cell.angle_gamma   90.00
#
_symmetry.space_group_name_H-M   'P 1'
#
loop_
_entity.id
_entity.type
_entity.pdbx_description
1 polymer ?
#
loop_
_entity_poly.entity_id
_entity_poly.type
_entity_poly.pdbx_seq_one_letter_code
_entity_poly.pdbx_strand_id
1 'polypeptide(L)'
;MIFWLNAQLPPSLATWLTESFGVSAITLKDLGLRDASDVEIFNAARANGIGTVVVTKDRDFIDLVVRLGTPPQILWLTCGNMTNRDVQSIFSRAFPDALELLKEEKALWKLGDDSLLIIPIGSAIAGEPVPVYLLEFYDEILK
;
A
#
# COMPACT_ATOMS: atom_id res chain seq x y z
N MET A 1 -4.97 10.70 -6.65
CA MET A 1 -4.85 9.43 -5.90
C MET A 1 -5.26 9.66 -4.46
N ILE A 2 -5.81 8.64 -3.80
CA ILE A 2 -6.20 8.64 -2.39
C ILE A 2 -5.57 7.45 -1.67
N PHE A 3 -5.08 7.67 -0.46
CA PHE A 3 -4.42 6.67 0.37
C PHE A 3 -5.33 6.23 1.51
N TRP A 4 -5.65 4.95 1.58
CA TRP A 4 -6.47 4.35 2.63
C TRP A 4 -5.56 3.64 3.63
N LEU A 5 -5.47 4.16 4.84
CA LEU A 5 -4.55 3.65 5.85
C LEU A 5 -5.22 2.60 6.71
N ASN A 6 -4.63 1.40 6.73
CA ASN A 6 -5.08 0.29 7.56
C ASN A 6 -4.95 0.62 9.06
N ALA A 7 -5.79 0.01 9.90
CA ALA A 7 -5.83 0.21 11.35
C ALA A 7 -4.54 -0.18 12.09
N GLN A 8 -3.68 -0.99 11.45
CA GLN A 8 -2.35 -1.35 11.96
C GLN A 8 -1.35 -0.17 11.89
N LEU A 9 -1.69 0.91 11.17
CA LEU A 9 -0.87 2.11 11.06
C LEU A 9 -1.34 3.20 12.03
N PRO A 10 -0.44 4.08 12.47
CA PRO A 10 -0.82 5.21 13.32
C PRO A 10 -1.88 6.09 12.62
N PRO A 11 -3.02 6.41 13.24
CA PRO A 11 -4.04 7.28 12.63
C PRO A 11 -3.49 8.66 12.23
N SER A 12 -2.53 9.18 13.01
CA SER A 12 -1.85 10.45 12.73
C SER A 12 -1.05 10.44 11.43
N LEU A 13 -0.75 9.26 10.87
CA LEU A 13 -0.04 9.14 9.60
C LEU A 13 -0.87 9.70 8.44
N ALA A 14 -2.20 9.55 8.47
CA ALA A 14 -3.08 10.08 7.41
C ALA A 14 -2.96 11.61 7.33
N THR A 15 -3.18 12.28 8.47
CA THR A 15 -3.03 13.74 8.58
C THR A 15 -1.64 14.19 8.16
N TRP A 16 -0.60 13.51 8.67
CA TRP A 16 0.78 13.86 8.36
C TRP A 16 1.13 13.69 6.88
N LEU A 17 0.62 12.64 6.20
CA LEU A 17 0.81 12.46 4.75
C LEU A 17 0.14 13.60 3.97
N THR A 18 -1.07 13.99 4.35
CA THR A 18 -1.77 15.11 3.74
C THR A 18 -1.03 16.43 3.92
N GLU A 19 -0.54 16.71 5.13
CA GLU A 19 0.18 17.95 5.43
C GLU A 19 1.58 18.00 4.80
N SER A 20 2.30 16.88 4.79
CA SER A 20 3.71 16.84 4.35
C SER A 20 3.87 16.67 2.85
N PHE A 21 2.93 15.99 2.19
CA PHE A 21 3.04 15.66 0.75
C PHE A 21 1.87 16.16 -0.09
N GLY A 22 0.85 16.79 0.52
CA GLY A 22 -0.31 17.32 -0.21
C GLY A 22 -1.20 16.24 -0.84
N VAL A 23 -1.11 14.99 -0.36
CA VAL A 23 -1.92 13.87 -0.85
C VAL A 23 -3.23 13.72 -0.08
N SER A 24 -4.26 13.16 -0.70
CA SER A 24 -5.47 12.77 0.03
C SER A 24 -5.22 11.47 0.77
N ALA A 25 -5.29 11.48 2.10
CA ALA A 25 -5.10 10.30 2.93
C ALA A 25 -6.20 10.21 3.99
N ILE A 26 -6.71 8.99 4.23
CA ILE A 26 -7.81 8.74 5.15
C ILE A 26 -7.61 7.38 5.82
N THR A 27 -7.98 7.26 7.10
CA THR A 27 -7.92 5.96 7.79
C THR A 27 -9.12 5.10 7.44
N LEU A 28 -8.96 3.77 7.44
CA LEU A 28 -10.10 2.85 7.28
C LEU A 28 -11.17 3.09 8.35
N LYS A 29 -10.78 3.54 9.55
CA LYS A 29 -11.72 3.92 10.60
C LYS A 29 -12.60 5.09 10.17
N ASP A 30 -12.03 6.14 9.60
CA ASP A 30 -12.79 7.32 9.17
C ASP A 30 -13.65 7.04 7.92
N LEU A 31 -13.30 6.00 7.16
CA LEU A 31 -14.13 5.44 6.09
C LEU A 31 -15.26 4.53 6.58
N GLY A 32 -15.34 4.23 7.89
CA GLY A 32 -16.31 3.26 8.42
C GLY A 32 -15.97 1.81 8.12
N LEU A 33 -14.75 1.52 7.66
CA LEU A 33 -14.23 0.19 7.30
C LEU A 33 -13.31 -0.40 8.38
N ARG A 34 -13.37 0.11 9.62
CA ARG A 34 -12.48 -0.32 10.71
C ARG A 34 -12.55 -1.83 10.98
N ASP A 35 -13.77 -2.34 11.02
CA ASP A 35 -14.07 -3.72 11.41
C ASP A 35 -14.40 -4.60 10.18
N ALA A 36 -14.15 -4.06 8.98
CA ALA A 36 -14.32 -4.78 7.72
C ALA A 36 -13.16 -5.77 7.54
N SER A 37 -13.44 -6.89 6.87
CA SER A 37 -12.43 -7.86 6.45
C SER A 37 -11.54 -7.30 5.33
N ASP A 38 -10.36 -7.88 5.13
CA ASP A 38 -9.44 -7.46 4.08
C ASP A 38 -10.07 -7.55 2.68
N VAL A 39 -10.92 -8.56 2.46
CA VAL A 39 -11.69 -8.73 1.20
C VAL A 39 -12.70 -7.60 1.02
N GLU A 40 -13.41 -7.20 2.07
CA GLU A 40 -14.36 -6.08 2.02
C GLU A 40 -13.65 -4.76 1.77
N ILE A 41 -12.52 -4.51 2.45
CA ILE A 41 -11.69 -3.32 2.25
C ILE A 41 -11.16 -3.29 0.82
N PHE A 42 -10.64 -4.41 0.33
CA PHE A 42 -10.13 -4.54 -1.04
C PHE A 42 -11.22 -4.27 -2.08
N ASN A 43 -12.41 -4.85 -1.92
CA ASN A 43 -13.53 -4.63 -2.83
C ASN A 43 -14.04 -3.19 -2.76
N ALA A 44 -14.09 -2.58 -1.57
CA ALA A 44 -14.46 -1.18 -1.42
C ALA A 44 -13.45 -0.24 -2.10
N ALA A 45 -12.15 -0.50 -1.92
CA ALA A 45 -11.09 0.27 -2.56
C ALA A 45 -11.08 0.08 -4.09
N ARG A 46 -11.38 -1.14 -4.58
CA ARG A 46 -11.60 -1.42 -6.01
C ARG A 46 -12.80 -0.66 -6.56
N ALA A 47 -13.92 -0.65 -5.84
CA ALA A 47 -15.13 0.07 -6.24
C ALA A 47 -14.94 1.60 -6.23
N ASN A 48 -14.07 2.13 -5.37
CA ASN A 48 -13.68 3.54 -5.38
C ASN A 48 -12.91 3.94 -6.66
N GLY A 49 -12.27 2.97 -7.33
CA GLY A 49 -11.70 3.11 -8.66
C GLY A 49 -10.19 3.35 -8.70
N ILE A 50 -9.72 3.62 -9.92
CA ILE A 50 -8.29 3.83 -10.23
C ILE A 50 -7.75 5.02 -9.43
N GLY A 51 -6.54 4.87 -8.89
CA GLY A 51 -5.90 5.86 -8.02
C GLY A 51 -6.23 5.71 -6.54
N THR A 52 -6.92 4.64 -6.13
CA THR A 52 -7.04 4.22 -4.73
C THR A 52 -5.85 3.34 -4.35
N VAL A 53 -5.14 3.74 -3.30
CA VAL A 53 -3.97 3.02 -2.78
C VAL A 53 -4.27 2.58 -1.34
N VAL A 54 -4.23 1.28 -1.07
CA VAL A 54 -4.35 0.77 0.31
C VAL A 54 -2.95 0.70 0.92
N VAL A 55 -2.76 1.39 2.05
CA VAL A 55 -1.52 1.42 2.81
C VAL A 55 -1.65 0.45 3.98
N THR A 56 -0.83 -0.60 4.00
CA THR A 56 -1.01 -1.71 4.94
C THR A 56 0.33 -2.31 5.37
N LYS A 57 0.35 -2.98 6.53
CA LYS A 57 1.41 -3.92 6.91
C LYS A 57 0.99 -5.37 6.69
N ASP A 58 -0.30 -5.59 6.50
CA ASP A 58 -0.89 -6.89 6.34
C ASP A 58 -0.61 -7.47 4.96
N ARG A 59 -0.05 -8.68 4.95
CA ARG A 59 0.31 -9.42 3.74
C ARG A 59 -0.93 -9.91 2.99
N ASP A 60 -2.06 -10.09 3.66
CA ASP A 60 -3.27 -10.64 3.05
C ASP A 60 -3.77 -9.74 1.89
N PHE A 61 -3.48 -8.44 1.91
CA PHE A 61 -3.75 -7.54 0.78
C PHE A 61 -2.88 -7.83 -0.45
N ILE A 62 -1.64 -8.28 -0.26
CA ILE A 62 -0.75 -8.68 -1.36
C ILE A 62 -1.32 -9.93 -2.03
N ASP A 63 -1.77 -10.90 -1.25
CA ASP A 63 -2.45 -12.10 -1.76
C ASP A 63 -3.70 -11.75 -2.56
N LEU A 64 -4.47 -10.77 -2.09
CA LEU A 64 -5.65 -10.32 -2.81
C LEU A 64 -5.31 -9.68 -4.15
N VAL A 65 -4.29 -8.83 -4.23
CA VAL A 65 -3.88 -8.24 -5.52
C VAL A 65 -3.26 -9.28 -6.44
N VAL A 66 -2.44 -10.19 -5.92
CA VAL A 66 -1.85 -11.28 -6.72
C VAL A 66 -2.96 -12.18 -7.29
N ARG A 67 -3.99 -12.47 -6.51
CA ARG A 67 -5.09 -13.34 -6.96
C ARG A 67 -6.10 -12.62 -7.86
N LEU A 68 -6.41 -11.36 -7.58
CA LEU A 68 -7.56 -10.66 -8.16
C LEU A 68 -7.16 -9.52 -9.11
N GLY A 69 -5.89 -9.12 -9.14
CA GLY A 69 -5.39 -7.98 -9.90
C GLY A 69 -5.69 -6.61 -9.27
N THR A 70 -5.21 -5.55 -9.89
CA THR A 70 -5.52 -4.15 -9.56
C THR A 70 -6.78 -3.69 -10.31
N PRO A 71 -7.47 -2.63 -9.85
CA PRO A 71 -7.30 -1.90 -8.59
C PRO A 71 -7.81 -2.67 -7.35
N PRO A 72 -7.47 -2.26 -6.11
CA PRO A 72 -6.60 -1.12 -5.75
C PRO A 72 -5.10 -1.40 -5.93
N GLN A 73 -4.29 -0.34 -5.96
CA GLN A 73 -2.84 -0.46 -5.75
C GLN A 73 -2.57 -0.63 -4.25
N ILE A 74 -1.47 -1.30 -3.90
CA ILE A 74 -1.06 -1.48 -2.50
C ILE A 74 0.23 -0.72 -2.25
N LEU A 75 0.31 -0.14 -1.05
CA LEU A 75 1.52 0.41 -0.47
C LEU A 75 1.83 -0.42 0.79
N TRP A 76 2.72 -1.40 0.64
CA TRP A 76 3.03 -2.34 1.72
C TRP A 76 4.18 -1.86 2.60
N LEU A 77 4.10 -2.13 3.89
CA LEU A 77 5.10 -1.81 4.89
C LEU A 77 5.53 -3.08 5.62
N THR A 78 6.74 -3.56 5.32
CA THR A 78 7.30 -4.82 5.85
C THR A 78 8.05 -4.68 7.17
N CYS A 79 8.09 -3.47 7.74
CA CYS A 79 8.69 -3.16 9.02
C CYS A 79 8.01 -3.85 10.22
N GLY A 80 8.79 -4.24 11.23
CA GLY A 80 8.30 -4.76 12.51
C GLY A 80 7.60 -3.72 13.40
N ASN A 81 7.61 -3.91 14.72
CA ASN A 81 7.06 -2.92 15.65
C ASN A 81 7.86 -1.61 15.56
N MET A 82 7.16 -0.51 15.32
CA MET A 82 7.77 0.80 15.11
C MET A 82 6.98 1.86 15.83
N THR A 83 7.67 2.90 16.31
CA THR A 83 7.00 4.07 16.85
C THR A 83 6.41 4.92 15.73
N ASN A 84 5.45 5.79 16.03
CA ASN A 84 4.90 6.73 15.05
C ASN A 84 6.01 7.59 14.40
N ARG A 85 7.05 7.93 15.17
CA ARG A 85 8.20 8.69 14.68
C ARG A 85 8.99 7.90 13.65
N ASP A 86 9.22 6.62 13.90
CA ASP A 86 9.96 5.75 12.96
C ASP A 86 9.17 5.60 11.66
N VAL A 87 7.86 5.38 11.75
CA VAL A 87 6.97 5.32 10.57
C VAL A 87 7.07 6.62 9.77
N GLN A 88 6.92 7.79 10.41
CA GLN A 88 7.03 9.07 9.71
C GLN A 88 8.42 9.27 9.08
N SER A 89 9.50 8.95 9.79
CA SER A 89 10.87 9.06 9.27
C SER A 89 11.10 8.19 8.03
N ILE A 90 10.50 7.01 8.01
CA ILE A 90 10.55 6.10 6.86
C ILE A 90 9.78 6.69 5.68
N PHE A 91 8.52 7.12 5.90
CA PHE A 91 7.75 7.76 4.83
C PHE A 91 8.41 9.06 4.33
N SER A 92 9.06 9.85 5.20
CA SER A 92 9.77 11.07 4.77
C SER A 92 10.84 10.79 3.71
N ARG A 93 11.52 9.64 3.83
CA ARG A 93 12.60 9.26 2.92
C ARG A 93 12.07 8.60 1.65
N ALA A 94 11.01 7.80 1.77
CA ALA A 94 10.63 6.88 0.71
C ALA A 94 9.30 7.18 0.00
N PHE A 95 8.43 7.96 0.63
CA PHE A 95 7.12 8.26 0.06
C PHE A 95 7.18 9.08 -1.24
N PRO A 96 8.09 10.05 -1.43
CA PRO A 96 8.20 10.79 -2.70
C PRO A 96 8.40 9.87 -3.91
N ASP A 97 9.38 8.97 -3.83
CA ASP A 97 9.69 8.07 -4.95
C ASP A 97 8.55 7.06 -5.13
N ALA A 98 7.99 6.51 -4.05
CA ALA A 98 6.81 5.66 -4.11
C ALA A 98 5.61 6.34 -4.78
N LEU A 99 5.40 7.62 -4.53
CA LEU A 99 4.32 8.39 -5.11
C LEU A 99 4.46 8.50 -6.62
N GLU A 100 5.67 8.75 -7.13
CA GLU A 100 5.94 8.78 -8.57
C GLU A 100 5.70 7.41 -9.22
N LEU A 101 6.11 6.33 -8.56
CA LEU A 101 5.90 4.97 -9.06
C LEU A 101 4.43 4.56 -9.11
N LEU A 102 3.67 4.93 -8.08
CA LEU A 102 2.23 4.72 -8.06
C LEU A 102 1.54 5.44 -9.22
N LYS A 103 1.95 6.67 -9.55
CA LYS A 103 1.42 7.45 -10.69
C LYS A 103 1.76 6.82 -12.04
N GLU A 104 2.94 6.26 -12.17
CA GLU A 104 3.39 5.60 -13.41
C GLU A 104 2.86 4.16 -13.55
N GLU A 105 2.12 3.65 -12.57
CA GLU A 105 1.67 2.26 -12.46
C GLU A 105 2.81 1.23 -12.56
N LYS A 106 4.05 1.66 -12.32
CA LYS A 106 5.23 0.82 -12.39
C LYS A 106 5.43 0.11 -11.07
N ALA A 107 5.62 -1.20 -11.14
CA ALA A 107 6.16 -1.97 -10.03
C ALA A 107 7.66 -1.65 -9.92
N LEU A 108 8.08 -1.07 -8.80
CA LEU A 108 9.49 -1.00 -8.42
C LEU A 108 9.71 -1.61 -7.04
N TRP A 109 10.92 -2.07 -6.84
CA TRP A 109 11.34 -2.88 -5.71
C TRP A 109 12.31 -2.08 -4.83
N LYS A 110 12.03 -2.13 -3.53
CA LYS A 110 12.83 -1.61 -2.39
C LYS A 110 13.16 -0.11 -2.47
N LEU A 111 12.64 0.65 -1.52
CA LEU A 111 13.05 2.03 -1.31
C LEU A 111 13.80 2.17 0.02
N GLY A 112 15.12 1.97 -0.07
CA GLY A 112 16.06 2.13 1.03
C GLY A 112 16.43 0.83 1.77
N ASP A 113 17.53 0.88 2.51
CA ASP A 113 18.05 -0.25 3.31
C ASP A 113 17.28 -0.48 4.62
N ASP A 114 16.45 0.47 5.02
CA ASP A 114 15.69 0.43 6.26
C ASP A 114 14.23 0.03 6.02
N SER A 115 13.93 -1.27 6.15
CA SER A 115 12.63 -1.83 6.56
C SER A 115 11.37 -1.46 5.76
N LEU A 116 11.50 -0.81 4.60
CA LEU A 116 10.35 -0.36 3.83
C LEU A 116 10.40 -0.89 2.40
N LEU A 117 9.66 -1.97 2.19
CA LEU A 117 9.37 -2.47 0.86
C LEU A 117 8.03 -1.90 0.38
N ILE A 118 8.07 -0.70 -0.21
CA ILE A 118 6.93 -0.16 -0.95
C ILE A 118 6.85 -0.92 -2.28
N ILE A 119 5.85 -1.79 -2.42
CA ILE A 119 5.54 -2.46 -3.68
C ILE A 119 4.29 -1.81 -4.29
N PRO A 120 4.44 -0.83 -5.20
CA PRO A 120 3.32 -0.39 -6.01
C PRO A 120 2.96 -1.52 -6.98
N ILE A 121 2.06 -2.40 -6.58
CA ILE A 121 1.50 -3.40 -7.51
C ILE A 121 0.52 -2.63 -8.39
N GLY A 122 0.95 -2.25 -9.60
CA GLY A 122 0.17 -1.49 -10.57
C GLY A 122 -0.26 -2.31 -11.80
N SER A 123 0.58 -3.25 -12.24
CA SER A 123 0.50 -3.78 -13.62
C SER A 123 -0.30 -5.09 -13.81
N ALA A 124 -0.82 -5.72 -12.75
CA ALA A 124 -1.63 -6.93 -12.90
C ALA A 124 -3.10 -6.54 -13.14
N ILE A 125 -3.47 -6.27 -14.39
CA ILE A 125 -4.85 -6.02 -14.78
C ILE A 125 -5.68 -7.26 -14.46
N ALA A 126 -6.88 -7.09 -13.88
CA ALA A 126 -7.79 -8.19 -13.60
C ALA A 126 -8.04 -9.05 -14.87
N GLY A 127 -7.59 -10.31 -14.85
CA GLY A 127 -7.68 -11.25 -15.98
C GLY A 127 -6.37 -11.51 -16.72
N GLU A 128 -5.33 -10.71 -16.47
CA GLU A 128 -3.97 -10.97 -16.93
C GLU A 128 -3.17 -11.73 -15.85
N PRO A 129 -2.29 -12.67 -16.23
CA PRO A 129 -1.44 -13.35 -15.27
C PRO A 129 -0.54 -12.32 -14.58
N VAL A 130 -0.46 -12.42 -13.24
CA VAL A 130 0.52 -11.65 -12.47
C VAL A 130 1.89 -11.93 -13.07
N PRO A 131 2.66 -10.89 -13.43
CA PRO A 131 3.96 -11.10 -14.04
C PRO A 131 4.82 -12.03 -13.16
N VAL A 132 5.49 -13.01 -13.78
CA VAL A 132 6.27 -14.04 -13.07
C VAL A 132 7.26 -13.44 -12.08
N TYR A 133 7.83 -12.28 -12.40
CA TYR A 133 8.71 -11.55 -11.50
C TYR A 133 8.03 -11.25 -10.16
N LEU A 134 6.77 -10.80 -10.13
CA LEU A 134 6.00 -10.56 -8.89
C LEU A 134 5.81 -11.83 -8.04
N LEU A 135 5.69 -13.01 -8.66
CA LEU A 135 5.57 -14.29 -7.94
C LEU A 135 6.91 -14.77 -7.38
N GLU A 136 7.99 -14.68 -8.16
CA GLU A 136 9.34 -15.01 -7.67
C GLU A 136 9.76 -14.08 -6.53
N PHE A 137 9.36 -12.80 -6.57
CA PHE A 137 9.60 -11.84 -5.50
C PHE A 137 8.73 -12.07 -4.27
N TYR A 138 7.47 -12.50 -4.45
CA TYR A 138 6.62 -12.89 -3.34
C TYR A 138 7.32 -13.96 -2.50
N ASP A 139 7.89 -14.99 -3.12
CA ASP A 139 8.62 -16.04 -2.38
C ASP A 139 9.93 -15.55 -1.73
N GLU A 140 10.56 -14.49 -2.22
CA GLU A 140 11.81 -13.95 -1.66
C GLU A 140 11.57 -13.08 -0.41
N ILE A 141 10.49 -12.29 -0.40
CA ILE A 141 10.12 -11.42 0.75
C ILE A 141 9.67 -12.25 1.96
N LEU A 142 9.29 -13.52 1.73
CA LEU A 142 8.73 -14.41 2.73
C LEU A 142 9.71 -15.39 3.35
N LYS A 143 10.96 -15.37 2.87
CA LYS A 143 12.09 -16.08 3.48
C LYS A 143 12.68 -15.25 4.61
#